data_AF-A0A1G4JIJ5-F1
#
_entry.id   AF-A0A1G4JIJ5-F1
#
_cell.length_a   1.000
_cell.length_b   1.000
_cell.length_c   1.000
_cell.angle_alpha   90.00
_cell.angle_beta   90.00
_cell.angle_gamma   90.00
#
_symmetry.space_group_name_H-M   'P 1'
#
loop_
_entity.id
_entity.type
_entity.pdbx_description
1 polymer ?
#
loop_
_entity_poly.entity_id
_entity_poly.type
_entity_poly.pdbx_seq_one_letter_code
_entity_poly.pdbx_strand_id
1 'polypeptide(L)'
;MVHDGDKGYSLEAVQLWELGVSKEKDGLMMDAVECYRRALKMDESVEKEYRKIVASSITSKEVGSVKPALKGSTANHKYGIKEDGHLHDGAGENDVEAEPLPCWLLEKLPDDILQQIVHQIVATSGESWLNLSLTCKKFQELCFKKPDSYRTFAQHIYPRQQYDDASMTLNGLSSILALEQALWGTDYRRMLSERAYIKFQGCYISVVNYLRHGANPTGSSSLISPVHMITYYRYLRFFSNGTCLRLVTTDEPSSVARHFHPNHHLKGAELCHWSCSIDDDFSILTVKRHNEKYHFVETLRIQSHGRRRFHRLQWVKSEAYQDSGDRIDFSMHSEKPFLFSRVNYQRTDPPNVSKEGGIHPQNNSQPNNSL
;
A
#
# COMPACT_ATOMS: atom_id res chain seq x y z
N MET A 1 -10.88 34.30 -53.76
CA MET A 1 -10.61 34.67 -52.35
C MET A 1 -11.62 33.95 -51.48
N VAL A 2 -11.26 33.62 -50.24
CA VAL A 2 -11.99 32.81 -49.23
C VAL A 2 -11.59 31.33 -49.20
N HIS A 3 -10.40 31.07 -48.65
CA HIS A 3 -10.06 29.85 -47.92
C HIS A 3 -8.95 30.21 -46.92
N ASP A 4 -9.33 30.91 -45.84
CA ASP A 4 -8.41 31.19 -44.72
C ASP A 4 -9.11 31.10 -43.34
N GLY A 5 -10.40 30.75 -43.31
CA GLY A 5 -11.19 30.68 -42.06
C GLY A 5 -11.09 29.37 -41.29
N ASP A 6 -10.62 28.29 -41.91
CA ASP A 6 -10.69 26.93 -41.33
C ASP A 6 -9.47 26.58 -40.45
N LYS A 7 -8.34 27.27 -40.66
CA LYS A 7 -7.12 27.06 -39.86
C LYS A 7 -7.16 27.76 -38.50
N GLY A 8 -7.96 28.82 -38.36
CA GLY A 8 -8.09 29.58 -37.10
C GLY A 8 -8.79 28.77 -36.00
N TYR A 9 -9.87 28.07 -36.36
CA TYR A 9 -10.66 27.26 -35.42
C TYR A 9 -9.87 26.07 -34.86
N SER A 10 -9.04 25.41 -35.68
CA SER A 10 -8.23 24.27 -35.23
C SER A 10 -7.14 24.70 -34.23
N LEU A 11 -6.53 25.88 -34.42
CA LEU A 11 -5.49 26.39 -33.52
C LEU A 11 -6.07 26.87 -32.18
N GLU A 12 -7.24 27.51 -32.21
CA GLU A 12 -7.97 27.93 -31.01
C GLU A 12 -8.49 26.72 -30.21
N ALA A 13 -8.98 25.67 -30.90
CA ALA A 13 -9.39 24.42 -30.27
C ALA A 13 -8.22 23.73 -29.54
N VAL A 14 -7.02 23.71 -30.14
CA VAL A 14 -5.81 23.15 -29.52
C VAL A 14 -5.38 23.94 -28.28
N GLN A 15 -5.46 25.28 -28.31
CA GLN A 15 -5.15 26.12 -27.14
C GLN A 15 -6.14 25.90 -25.99
N LEU A 16 -7.44 25.75 -26.31
CA LEU A 16 -8.46 25.41 -25.32
C LEU A 16 -8.23 24.01 -24.72
N TRP A 17 -7.78 23.06 -25.54
CA TRP A 17 -7.41 21.72 -25.07
C TRP A 17 -6.20 21.77 -24.13
N GLU A 18 -5.16 22.52 -24.47
CA GLU A 18 -3.97 22.72 -23.62
C GLU A 18 -4.30 23.40 -22.30
N LEU A 19 -5.19 24.40 -22.31
CA LEU A 19 -5.69 25.04 -21.11
C LEU A 19 -6.43 24.04 -20.20
N GLY A 20 -7.23 23.14 -20.78
CA GLY A 20 -7.86 22.03 -20.07
C GLY A 20 -6.85 21.11 -19.38
N VAL A 21 -5.77 20.74 -20.08
CA VAL A 21 -4.68 19.93 -19.52
C VAL A 21 -3.97 20.63 -18.35
N SER A 22 -3.75 21.94 -18.44
CA SER A 22 -3.17 22.71 -17.33
C SER A 22 -4.10 22.73 -16.11
N LYS A 23 -5.40 22.96 -16.33
CA LYS A 23 -6.40 22.99 -15.24
C LYS A 23 -6.58 21.64 -14.58
N GLU A 24 -6.48 20.55 -15.34
CA GLU A 24 -6.46 19.18 -14.82
C GLU A 24 -5.23 18.94 -13.93
N LYS A 25 -4.06 19.38 -14.36
CA LYS A 25 -2.81 19.30 -13.58
C LYS A 25 -2.88 20.10 -12.28
N ASP A 26 -3.57 21.24 -12.30
CA ASP A 26 -3.79 22.10 -11.13
C ASP A 26 -4.93 21.59 -10.22
N GLY A 27 -5.62 20.49 -10.59
CA GLY A 27 -6.69 19.87 -9.81
C GLY A 27 -8.07 20.51 -9.98
N LEU A 28 -8.22 21.47 -10.88
CA LEU A 28 -9.49 22.16 -11.20
C LEU A 28 -10.27 21.39 -12.28
N MET A 29 -10.72 20.19 -11.92
CA MET A 29 -11.30 19.22 -12.87
C MET A 29 -12.57 19.71 -13.58
N MET A 30 -13.42 20.51 -12.92
CA MET A 30 -14.67 21.01 -13.52
C MET A 30 -14.41 22.02 -14.64
N ASP A 31 -13.47 22.93 -14.42
CA ASP A 31 -13.05 23.92 -15.42
C ASP A 31 -12.32 23.24 -16.58
N ALA A 32 -11.50 22.22 -16.28
CA ALA A 32 -10.83 21.41 -17.29
C ALA A 32 -11.82 20.72 -18.25
N VAL A 33 -12.88 20.13 -17.70
CA VAL A 33 -13.95 19.47 -18.50
C VAL A 33 -14.69 20.47 -19.38
N GLU A 34 -14.92 21.70 -18.91
CA GLU A 34 -15.53 22.75 -19.73
C GLU A 34 -14.63 23.13 -20.92
N CYS A 35 -13.32 23.28 -20.69
CA CYS A 35 -12.34 23.53 -21.73
C CYS A 35 -12.32 22.40 -22.79
N TYR A 36 -12.29 21.13 -22.36
CA TYR A 36 -12.30 20.00 -23.29
C TYR A 36 -13.58 19.91 -24.12
N ARG A 37 -14.75 20.14 -23.51
CA ARG A 37 -16.03 20.12 -24.23
C ARG A 37 -16.12 21.23 -25.27
N ARG A 38 -15.61 22.42 -24.96
CA ARG A 38 -15.55 23.54 -25.90
C ARG A 38 -14.60 23.25 -27.05
N ALA A 39 -13.44 22.66 -26.77
CA ALA A 39 -12.48 22.25 -27.79
C ALA A 39 -13.05 21.18 -28.73
N LEU A 40 -13.69 20.11 -28.22
CA LEU A 40 -14.32 19.07 -29.04
C LEU A 40 -15.49 19.57 -29.88
N LYS A 41 -16.19 20.60 -29.40
CA LYS A 41 -17.28 21.23 -30.15
C LYS A 41 -16.76 22.04 -31.34
N MET A 42 -15.53 22.55 -31.25
CA MET A 42 -14.88 23.31 -32.32
C MET A 42 -14.21 22.37 -33.33
N ASP A 43 -13.48 21.37 -32.86
CA ASP A 43 -12.82 20.36 -33.70
C ASP A 43 -12.86 19.00 -33.00
N GLU A 44 -13.57 18.05 -33.61
CA GLU A 44 -13.72 16.69 -33.08
C GLU A 44 -12.39 15.92 -33.09
N SER A 45 -11.42 16.34 -33.90
CA SER A 45 -10.10 15.73 -34.04
C SER A 45 -9.00 16.40 -33.20
N VAL A 46 -9.34 17.44 -32.42
CA VAL A 46 -8.41 18.26 -31.62
C VAL A 46 -7.50 17.45 -30.70
N GLU A 47 -8.01 16.36 -30.11
CA GLU A 47 -7.25 15.50 -29.22
C GLU A 47 -6.09 14.80 -29.95
N LYS A 48 -6.35 14.35 -31.18
CA LYS A 48 -5.36 13.65 -32.01
C LYS A 48 -4.25 14.62 -32.44
N GLU A 49 -4.62 15.85 -32.77
CA GLU A 49 -3.65 16.88 -33.16
C GLU A 49 -2.82 17.35 -31.97
N TYR A 50 -3.42 17.56 -30.80
CA TYR A 50 -2.70 17.88 -29.56
C TYR A 50 -1.70 16.77 -29.18
N ARG A 51 -2.09 15.49 -29.24
CA ARG A 51 -1.19 14.36 -28.97
C ARG A 51 -0.01 14.30 -29.94
N LYS A 52 -0.23 14.67 -31.21
CA LYS A 52 0.82 14.73 -32.24
C LYS A 52 1.81 15.87 -31.98
N ILE A 53 1.33 17.03 -31.52
CA ILE A 53 2.16 18.17 -31.09
C ILE A 53 2.99 17.81 -29.85
N VAL A 54 2.38 17.17 -28.86
CA VAL A 54 3.10 16.71 -27.67
C VAL A 54 4.15 15.66 -28.04
N ALA A 55 3.81 14.67 -28.87
CA ALA A 55 4.75 13.67 -29.35
C ALA A 55 5.92 14.28 -30.13
N SER A 56 5.66 15.23 -31.04
CA SER A 56 6.72 15.91 -31.78
C SER A 56 7.60 16.81 -30.90
N SER A 57 7.02 17.44 -29.87
CA SER A 57 7.75 18.24 -28.86
C SER A 57 8.63 17.39 -27.94
N ILE A 58 8.25 16.13 -27.68
CA ILE A 58 9.05 15.17 -26.91
C ILE A 58 10.21 14.66 -27.78
N THR A 59 9.95 14.27 -29.04
CA THR A 59 10.98 13.80 -29.97
C THR A 59 12.02 14.88 -30.30
N SER A 60 11.65 16.16 -30.30
CA SER A 60 12.58 17.28 -30.51
C SER A 60 13.35 17.71 -29.26
N LYS A 61 12.90 17.33 -28.04
CA LYS A 61 13.66 17.51 -26.79
C LYS A 61 14.69 16.41 -26.52
N GLU A 62 14.59 15.24 -27.17
CA GLU A 62 15.53 14.14 -26.99
C GLU A 62 16.79 14.19 -27.90
N VAL A 63 16.89 15.17 -28.82
CA VAL A 63 18.06 15.33 -29.73
C VAL A 63 19.09 16.35 -29.23
N GLY A 64 18.83 17.06 -28.12
CA GLY A 64 19.77 18.01 -27.52
C GLY A 64 20.11 17.67 -26.07
N SER A 65 21.34 17.19 -25.83
CA SER A 65 21.93 16.81 -24.53
C SER A 65 21.62 15.35 -24.14
N VAL A 66 22.56 14.40 -24.01
CA VAL A 66 23.83 14.46 -23.26
C VAL A 66 24.77 13.31 -23.71
N LYS A 67 26.07 13.61 -23.85
CA LYS A 67 27.19 12.63 -23.94
C LYS A 67 27.50 12.02 -22.56
N PRO A 68 28.00 10.77 -22.47
CA PRO A 68 28.31 10.11 -21.21
C PRO A 68 29.67 10.55 -20.64
N ALA A 69 29.74 10.84 -19.34
CA ALA A 69 30.99 10.82 -18.59
C ALA A 69 30.73 10.43 -17.13
N LEU A 70 31.27 9.27 -16.75
CA LEU A 70 31.50 8.90 -15.37
C LEU A 70 32.40 9.93 -14.69
N LYS A 71 32.05 10.32 -13.47
CA LYS A 71 32.98 10.51 -12.35
C LYS A 71 32.17 10.54 -11.05
N GLY A 72 32.53 9.64 -10.14
CA GLY A 72 31.96 9.59 -8.80
C GLY A 72 32.40 10.79 -7.98
N SER A 73 31.50 11.28 -7.15
CA SER A 73 31.84 12.05 -5.96
C SER A 73 30.84 11.69 -4.86
N THR A 74 31.42 11.15 -3.79
CA THR A 74 30.85 10.96 -2.46
C THR A 74 30.31 12.28 -1.90
N ALA A 75 29.02 12.31 -1.52
CA ALA A 75 28.43 13.40 -0.76
C ALA A 75 28.15 12.92 0.67
N ASN A 76 29.04 13.27 1.59
CA ASN A 76 28.81 13.25 3.03
C ASN A 76 27.74 14.30 3.37
N HIS A 77 26.61 13.86 3.93
CA HIS A 77 25.60 14.76 4.50
C HIS A 77 25.76 14.75 6.02
N LYS A 78 26.47 15.76 6.56
CA LYS A 78 26.51 16.04 8.01
C LYS A 78 25.19 16.70 8.40
N TYR A 79 24.51 16.12 9.40
CA TYR A 79 23.41 16.75 10.11
C TYR A 79 23.96 17.86 11.02
N GLY A 80 23.55 19.11 10.78
CA GLY A 80 23.81 20.24 11.66
C GLY A 80 22.74 20.35 12.73
N ILE A 81 23.12 20.14 13.99
CA ILE A 81 22.38 20.60 15.17
C ILE A 81 22.69 22.09 15.34
N LYS A 82 21.65 22.90 15.51
CA LYS A 82 21.76 24.33 15.85
C LYS A 82 22.11 24.46 17.33
N GLU A 83 23.15 25.20 17.66
CA GLU A 83 23.23 25.98 18.90
C GLU A 83 23.94 27.32 18.63
N ASP A 84 23.52 28.30 19.40
CA ASP A 84 23.69 29.74 19.22
C ASP A 84 25.11 30.26 19.49
N GLY A 85 25.43 31.40 18.87
CA GLY A 85 26.14 32.48 19.55
C GLY A 85 27.64 32.68 19.29
N HIS A 86 27.91 33.86 18.73
CA HIS A 86 29.11 34.71 18.86
C HIS A 86 30.22 34.62 17.80
N LEU A 87 30.49 35.81 17.27
CA LEU A 87 31.52 36.16 16.30
C LEU A 87 32.92 36.09 16.92
N HIS A 88 33.85 35.39 16.27
CA HIS A 88 35.23 35.85 16.22
C HIS A 88 35.88 35.47 14.88
N ASP A 89 36.36 36.50 14.20
CA ASP A 89 37.17 36.47 12.99
C ASP A 89 38.63 36.28 13.40
N GLY A 90 39.37 35.38 12.75
CA GLY A 90 40.81 35.29 12.95
C GLY A 90 41.46 33.91 12.84
N ALA A 91 42.18 33.74 11.75
CA ALA A 91 43.46 33.02 11.63
C ALA A 91 43.48 31.48 11.73
N GLY A 92 43.58 30.87 10.54
CA GLY A 92 44.52 29.80 10.20
C GLY A 92 44.72 28.66 11.20
N GLU A 93 43.95 27.59 11.04
CA GLU A 93 44.35 26.27 11.51
C GLU A 93 44.35 25.30 10.34
N ASN A 94 45.45 24.57 10.22
CA ASN A 94 45.63 23.49 9.26
C ASN A 94 44.47 22.51 9.40
N ASP A 95 43.72 22.29 8.31
CA ASP A 95 42.82 21.14 8.18
C ASP A 95 43.66 19.86 8.22
N VAL A 96 44.03 19.42 9.43
CA VAL A 96 44.44 18.04 9.66
C VAL A 96 43.20 17.22 9.32
N GLU A 97 43.24 16.52 8.18
CA GLU A 97 42.24 15.50 7.86
C GLU A 97 42.15 14.56 9.07
N ALA A 98 41.13 14.74 9.90
CA ALA A 98 40.90 13.89 11.04
C ALA A 98 40.71 12.48 10.51
N GLU A 99 41.66 11.58 10.81
CA GLU A 99 41.54 10.17 10.46
C GLU A 99 40.16 9.68 10.93
N PRO A 100 39.38 9.03 10.04
CA PRO A 100 38.04 8.61 10.41
C PRO A 100 38.14 7.65 11.59
N LEU A 101 37.51 8.04 12.71
CA LEU A 101 37.49 7.22 13.92
C LEU A 101 36.99 5.81 13.57
N PRO A 102 37.64 4.76 14.10
CA PRO A 102 37.27 3.39 13.82
C PRO A 102 35.82 3.14 14.18
N CYS A 103 35.12 2.36 13.37
CA CYS A 103 33.76 1.93 13.72
C CYS A 103 33.87 0.79 14.73
N TRP A 104 33.89 1.14 16.02
CA TRP A 104 34.02 0.20 17.14
C TRP A 104 33.09 -1.00 17.03
N LEU A 105 31.87 -0.81 16.53
CA LEU A 105 30.91 -1.88 16.32
C LEU A 105 31.41 -2.92 15.29
N LEU A 106 31.90 -2.47 14.14
CA LEU A 106 32.30 -3.35 13.04
C LEU A 106 33.66 -3.99 13.25
N GLU A 107 34.53 -3.34 14.01
CA GLU A 107 35.91 -3.75 14.29
C GLU A 107 36.04 -4.62 15.54
N LYS A 108 35.21 -4.39 16.57
CA LYS A 108 35.27 -5.17 17.81
C LYS A 108 34.38 -6.40 17.80
N LEU A 109 33.28 -6.39 17.04
CA LEU A 109 32.34 -7.52 17.02
C LEU A 109 32.64 -8.49 15.87
N PRO A 110 32.65 -9.80 16.15
CA PRO A 110 32.73 -10.80 15.10
C PRO A 110 31.44 -10.84 14.27
N ASP A 111 31.54 -11.37 13.06
CA ASP A 111 30.45 -11.39 12.10
C ASP A 111 29.21 -12.17 12.58
N ASP A 112 29.38 -13.15 13.47
CA ASP A 112 28.26 -13.91 14.05
C ASP A 112 27.39 -13.06 14.97
N ILE A 113 28.01 -12.19 15.80
CA ILE A 113 27.29 -11.26 16.67
C ILE A 113 26.63 -10.18 15.84
N LEU A 114 27.32 -9.66 14.82
CA LEU A 114 26.74 -8.71 13.88
C LEU A 114 25.54 -9.32 13.13
N GLN A 115 25.62 -10.60 12.75
CA GLN A 115 24.50 -11.31 12.13
C GLN A 115 23.31 -11.45 13.09
N GLN A 116 23.56 -11.73 14.37
CA GLN A 116 22.49 -11.80 15.38
C GLN A 116 21.80 -10.43 15.57
N ILE A 117 22.57 -9.33 15.55
CA ILE A 117 22.02 -7.97 15.56
C ILE A 117 21.14 -7.73 14.33
N VAL A 118 21.60 -8.13 13.14
CA VAL A 118 20.81 -8.04 11.90
C VAL A 118 19.49 -8.80 12.05
N HIS A 119 19.49 -10.03 12.59
CA HIS A 119 18.26 -10.80 12.80
C HIS A 119 17.25 -10.10 13.72
N GLN A 120 17.70 -9.47 14.81
CA GLN A 120 16.82 -8.70 15.71
C GLN A 120 16.21 -7.47 15.00
N ILE A 121 17.00 -6.80 14.18
CA ILE A 121 16.53 -5.63 13.40
C ILE A 121 15.50 -6.07 12.35
N VAL A 122 15.76 -7.18 11.64
CA VAL A 122 14.85 -7.78 10.67
C VAL A 122 13.51 -8.16 11.31
N ALA A 123 13.56 -8.77 12.51
CA ALA A 123 12.36 -9.14 13.27
C ALA A 123 11.56 -7.92 13.77
N THR A 124 12.15 -6.72 13.78
CA THR A 124 11.48 -5.49 14.18
C THR A 124 10.67 -4.90 13.03
N SER A 125 11.32 -4.61 11.90
CA SER A 125 10.65 -4.13 10.69
C SER A 125 11.53 -4.28 9.44
N GLY A 126 10.90 -4.47 8.28
CA GLY A 126 11.62 -4.51 6.99
C GLY A 126 12.25 -3.16 6.59
N GLU A 127 11.75 -2.04 7.13
CA GLU A 127 12.35 -0.72 6.91
C GLU A 127 13.65 -0.57 7.68
N SER A 128 13.66 -0.96 8.95
CA SER A 128 14.88 -0.98 9.76
C SER A 128 15.95 -1.88 9.15
N TRP A 129 15.54 -3.01 8.56
CA TRP A 129 16.44 -3.89 7.81
C TRP A 129 17.06 -3.19 6.59
N LEU A 130 16.25 -2.52 5.77
CA LEU A 130 16.76 -1.76 4.63
C LEU A 130 17.67 -0.62 5.09
N ASN A 131 17.26 0.17 6.08
CA ASN A 131 18.04 1.29 6.60
C ASN A 131 19.40 0.84 7.13
N LEU A 132 19.46 -0.29 7.84
CA LEU A 132 20.72 -0.90 8.29
C LEU A 132 21.63 -1.25 7.11
N SER A 133 21.06 -1.86 6.06
CA SER A 133 21.84 -2.26 4.88
C SER A 133 22.43 -1.08 4.10
N LEU A 134 21.87 0.12 4.26
CA LEU A 134 22.34 1.35 3.60
C LEU A 134 23.45 2.06 4.39
N THR A 135 23.77 1.61 5.60
CA THR A 135 24.78 2.28 6.46
C THR A 135 26.21 2.02 6.00
N CYS A 136 26.56 0.78 5.64
CA CYS A 136 27.91 0.42 5.21
C CYS A 136 27.91 -0.87 4.38
N LYS A 137 29.00 -1.10 3.63
CA LYS A 137 29.19 -2.31 2.81
C LYS A 137 29.10 -3.59 3.63
N LYS A 138 29.68 -3.62 4.84
CA LYS A 138 29.66 -4.81 5.72
C LYS A 138 28.23 -5.19 6.13
N PHE A 139 27.40 -4.23 6.54
CA PHE A 139 25.99 -4.51 6.85
C PHE A 139 25.17 -4.84 5.62
N GLN A 140 25.46 -4.25 4.46
CA GLN A 140 24.80 -4.62 3.20
C GLN A 140 25.01 -6.10 2.88
N GLU A 141 26.22 -6.61 3.07
CA GLU A 141 26.56 -8.02 2.86
C GLU A 141 25.87 -8.94 3.86
N LEU A 142 25.93 -8.62 5.16
CA LEU A 142 25.25 -9.40 6.21
C LEU A 142 23.72 -9.41 6.02
N CYS A 143 23.15 -8.30 5.54
CA CYS A 143 21.71 -8.19 5.28
C CYS A 143 21.25 -9.04 4.10
N PHE A 144 21.98 -9.03 2.96
CA PHE A 144 21.44 -9.56 1.70
C PHE A 144 22.18 -10.76 1.12
N LYS A 145 23.43 -11.04 1.51
CA LYS A 145 24.17 -12.21 1.02
C LYS A 145 23.85 -13.48 1.80
N LYS A 146 23.55 -13.36 3.10
CA LYS A 146 23.20 -14.52 3.94
C LYS A 146 21.71 -14.88 3.84
N PRO A 147 21.35 -16.17 3.73
CA PRO A 147 19.95 -16.60 3.63
C PRO A 147 19.16 -16.38 4.93
N ASP A 148 19.82 -16.39 6.08
CA ASP A 148 19.16 -16.33 7.39
C ASP A 148 18.39 -15.02 7.65
N SER A 149 18.85 -13.91 7.08
CA SER A 149 18.13 -12.63 7.12
C SER A 149 16.76 -12.75 6.45
N TYR A 150 16.69 -13.39 5.27
CA TYR A 150 15.43 -13.63 4.57
C TYR A 150 14.55 -14.62 5.32
N ARG A 151 15.14 -15.68 5.89
CA ARG A 151 14.44 -16.65 6.74
C ARG A 151 13.77 -15.96 7.93
N THR A 152 14.53 -15.13 8.65
CA THR A 152 14.03 -14.38 9.81
C THR A 152 12.86 -13.47 9.41
N PHE A 153 12.96 -12.81 8.25
CA PHE A 153 11.89 -11.96 7.75
C PHE A 153 10.65 -12.76 7.32
N ALA A 154 10.82 -13.91 6.68
CA ALA A 154 9.74 -14.81 6.33
C ALA A 154 9.01 -15.33 7.59
N GLN A 155 9.77 -15.72 8.62
CA GLN A 155 9.23 -16.13 9.93
C GLN A 155 8.52 -14.99 10.67
N HIS A 156 8.82 -13.73 10.36
CA HIS A 156 8.07 -12.60 10.90
C HIS A 156 6.73 -12.38 10.19
N ILE A 157 6.64 -12.66 8.90
CA ILE A 157 5.47 -12.35 8.06
C ILE A 157 4.45 -13.49 8.03
N TYR A 158 4.90 -14.70 7.68
CA TYR A 158 4.01 -15.78 7.28
C TYR A 158 3.26 -16.47 8.42
N PRO A 159 3.84 -16.64 9.63
CA PRO A 159 3.10 -17.19 10.77
C PRO A 159 1.92 -16.33 11.24
N ARG A 160 1.84 -15.07 10.80
CA ARG A 160 0.73 -14.15 11.09
C ARG A 160 -0.36 -14.17 10.02
N GLN A 161 -0.15 -14.89 8.92
CA GLN A 161 -1.15 -15.04 7.86
C GLN A 161 -2.16 -16.10 8.26
N GLN A 162 -3.43 -15.84 7.96
CA GLN A 162 -4.53 -16.77 8.25
C GLN A 162 -4.95 -17.46 6.96
N TYR A 163 -5.14 -18.77 7.03
CA TYR A 163 -5.52 -19.60 5.89
C TYR A 163 -6.81 -20.34 6.19
N ASP A 164 -7.61 -20.59 5.15
CA ASP A 164 -8.89 -21.26 5.31
C ASP A 164 -8.72 -22.75 5.64
N ASP A 165 -9.29 -23.19 6.77
CA ASP A 165 -9.21 -24.58 7.24
C ASP A 165 -9.82 -25.56 6.22
N ALA A 166 -10.86 -25.13 5.49
CA ALA A 166 -11.47 -25.96 4.45
C ALA A 166 -10.50 -26.20 3.28
N SER A 167 -9.80 -25.17 2.80
CA SER A 167 -8.76 -25.35 1.78
C SER A 167 -7.61 -26.25 2.27
N MET A 168 -7.19 -26.10 3.53
CA MET A 168 -6.15 -26.95 4.13
C MET A 168 -6.55 -28.42 4.18
N THR A 169 -7.79 -28.71 4.60
CA THR A 169 -8.31 -30.08 4.71
C THR A 169 -8.54 -30.72 3.34
N LEU A 170 -9.07 -29.99 2.36
CA LEU A 170 -9.25 -30.46 0.98
C LEU A 170 -7.93 -30.86 0.31
N ASN A 171 -6.84 -30.15 0.63
CA ASN A 171 -5.50 -30.47 0.14
C ASN A 171 -4.79 -31.56 0.98
N GLY A 172 -5.45 -32.11 2.01
CA GLY A 172 -4.85 -33.12 2.89
C GLY A 172 -3.66 -32.59 3.72
N LEU A 173 -3.57 -31.28 3.92
CA LEU A 173 -2.47 -30.64 4.62
C LEU A 173 -2.79 -30.48 6.10
N SER A 174 -1.97 -31.09 6.96
CA SER A 174 -2.03 -30.89 8.42
C SER A 174 -1.25 -29.65 8.87
N SER A 175 -0.31 -29.17 8.06
CA SER A 175 0.52 -28.01 8.36
C SER A 175 1.00 -27.31 7.09
N ILE A 176 0.96 -25.99 7.11
CA ILE A 176 1.46 -25.12 6.03
C ILE A 176 2.98 -25.27 5.87
N LEU A 177 3.71 -25.63 6.94
CA LEU A 177 5.16 -25.80 6.89
C LEU A 177 5.61 -26.85 5.87
N ALA A 178 4.84 -27.94 5.74
CA ALA A 178 5.15 -28.99 4.76
C ALA A 178 5.03 -28.45 3.33
N LEU A 179 4.01 -27.65 3.06
CA LEU A 179 3.80 -26.99 1.77
C LEU A 179 4.90 -25.95 1.49
N GLU A 180 5.28 -25.15 2.49
CA GLU A 180 6.37 -24.19 2.38
C GLU A 180 7.70 -24.87 2.00
N GLN A 181 8.01 -25.97 2.68
CA GLN A 181 9.22 -26.76 2.42
C GLN A 181 9.19 -27.38 1.02
N ALA A 182 8.03 -27.85 0.55
CA ALA A 182 7.88 -28.43 -0.77
C ALA A 182 8.03 -27.40 -1.91
N LEU A 183 7.51 -26.18 -1.73
CA LEU A 183 7.50 -25.14 -2.77
C LEU A 183 8.80 -24.33 -2.83
N TRP A 184 9.38 -23.96 -1.68
CA TRP A 184 10.54 -23.06 -1.62
C TRP A 184 11.77 -23.67 -0.94
N GLY A 185 11.61 -24.72 -0.15
CA GLY A 185 12.71 -25.31 0.62
C GLY A 185 13.42 -24.28 1.49
N THR A 186 14.70 -24.03 1.20
CA THR A 186 15.53 -23.04 1.92
C THR A 186 15.63 -21.69 1.21
N ASP A 187 14.99 -21.51 0.04
CA ASP A 187 15.04 -20.26 -0.71
C ASP A 187 13.97 -19.27 -0.23
N TYR A 188 14.21 -18.72 0.96
CA TYR A 188 13.34 -17.71 1.58
C TYR A 188 13.28 -16.40 0.77
N ARG A 189 14.31 -16.12 -0.03
CA ARG A 189 14.33 -14.93 -0.88
C ARG A 189 13.30 -15.06 -2.00
N ARG A 190 13.24 -16.23 -2.64
CA ARG A 190 12.22 -16.56 -3.64
C ARG A 190 10.83 -16.58 -3.00
N MET A 191 10.68 -17.22 -1.85
CA MET A 191 9.43 -17.25 -1.09
C MET A 191 8.86 -15.86 -0.82
N LEU A 192 9.67 -14.94 -0.28
CA LEU A 192 9.28 -13.55 -0.03
C LEU A 192 8.90 -12.76 -1.28
N SER A 193 9.35 -13.23 -2.44
CA SER A 193 9.08 -12.60 -3.73
C SER A 193 7.81 -13.11 -4.41
N GLU A 194 7.48 -14.40 -4.21
CA GLU A 194 6.39 -15.11 -4.88
C GLU A 194 5.15 -15.25 -3.99
N ARG A 195 5.33 -15.66 -2.73
CA ARG A 195 4.21 -15.95 -1.83
C ARG A 195 3.55 -14.67 -1.35
N ALA A 196 2.32 -14.44 -1.81
CA ALA A 196 1.50 -13.31 -1.42
C ALA A 196 1.17 -13.33 0.08
N TYR A 197 1.04 -12.14 0.66
CA TYR A 197 0.69 -11.96 2.07
C TYR A 197 0.01 -10.61 2.32
N ILE A 198 -0.74 -10.54 3.42
CA ILE A 198 -1.40 -9.34 3.91
C ILE A 198 -0.47 -8.55 4.85
N LYS A 199 -0.52 -7.23 4.73
CA LYS A 199 0.24 -6.29 5.56
C LYS A 199 -0.61 -5.75 6.70
N PHE A 200 -0.06 -5.77 7.90
CA PHE A 200 -0.75 -5.36 9.14
C PHE A 200 -0.41 -3.93 9.61
N GLN A 201 0.71 -3.38 9.14
CA GLN A 201 1.25 -2.10 9.61
C GLN A 201 0.62 -0.87 8.91
N GLY A 202 -0.67 -0.93 8.60
CA GLY A 202 -1.35 0.11 7.84
C GLY A 202 -2.77 -0.27 7.43
N CYS A 203 -3.32 0.51 6.50
CA CYS A 203 -4.67 0.33 5.97
C CYS A 203 -4.63 0.20 4.45
N TYR A 204 -5.49 -0.63 3.91
CA TYR A 204 -5.78 -0.71 2.49
C TYR A 204 -6.93 0.26 2.17
N ILE A 205 -6.70 1.18 1.24
CA ILE A 205 -7.62 2.27 0.95
C ILE A 205 -8.02 2.21 -0.53
N SER A 206 -9.32 2.17 -0.80
CA SER A 206 -9.89 2.34 -2.14
C SER A 206 -10.55 3.71 -2.21
N VAL A 207 -10.11 4.53 -3.17
CA VAL A 207 -10.65 5.87 -3.42
C VAL A 207 -11.60 5.79 -4.60
N VAL A 208 -12.84 6.22 -4.39
CA VAL A 208 -13.91 6.07 -5.38
C VAL A 208 -14.59 7.40 -5.59
N ASN A 209 -14.66 7.81 -6.86
CA ASN A 209 -15.32 9.04 -7.27
C ASN A 209 -16.55 8.68 -8.11
N TYR A 210 -17.69 9.28 -7.80
CA TYR A 210 -18.87 9.18 -8.66
C TYR A 210 -19.50 10.55 -8.87
N LEU A 211 -20.16 10.71 -10.02
CA LEU A 211 -20.82 11.94 -10.41
C LEU A 211 -22.30 11.86 -10.03
N ARG A 212 -22.76 12.78 -9.19
CA ARG A 212 -24.17 12.98 -8.90
C ARG A 212 -24.68 14.16 -9.71
N HIS A 213 -25.70 13.91 -10.53
CA HIS A 213 -26.36 14.97 -11.28
C HIS A 213 -27.33 15.70 -10.35
N GLY A 214 -27.20 17.02 -10.24
CA GLY A 214 -28.14 17.88 -9.55
C GLY A 214 -29.41 18.11 -10.35
N ALA A 215 -30.49 18.49 -9.67
CA ALA A 215 -31.71 18.96 -10.33
C ALA A 215 -31.58 20.44 -10.68
N ASN A 216 -32.00 20.83 -11.89
CA ASN A 216 -32.09 22.23 -12.25
C ASN A 216 -33.22 22.89 -11.44
N PRO A 217 -33.00 24.09 -10.88
CA PRO A 217 -34.07 24.83 -10.19
C PRO A 217 -35.22 25.12 -11.17
N THR A 218 -36.45 25.00 -10.67
CA THR A 218 -37.68 25.19 -11.46
C THR A 218 -37.69 26.60 -12.08
N GLY A 219 -37.71 26.70 -13.41
CA GLY A 219 -37.65 27.97 -14.15
C GLY A 219 -36.29 28.33 -14.74
N SER A 220 -35.26 27.50 -14.55
CA SER A 220 -33.98 27.67 -15.24
C SER A 220 -34.05 27.20 -16.71
N SER A 221 -33.61 28.04 -17.64
CA SER A 221 -33.43 27.71 -19.06
C SER A 221 -32.09 27.00 -19.36
N SER A 222 -31.30 26.70 -18.32
CA SER A 222 -30.03 26.02 -18.46
C SER A 222 -30.24 24.54 -18.84
N LEU A 223 -29.83 24.18 -20.07
CA LEU A 223 -29.75 22.79 -20.54
C LEU A 223 -28.66 21.96 -19.84
N ILE A 224 -27.89 22.58 -18.94
CA ILE A 224 -26.76 21.96 -18.23
C ILE A 224 -27.20 21.68 -16.80
N SER A 225 -27.36 20.40 -16.46
CA SER A 225 -27.50 19.96 -15.08
C SER A 225 -26.16 20.10 -14.35
N PRO A 226 -26.07 20.82 -13.21
CA PRO A 226 -24.84 20.88 -12.44
C PRO A 226 -24.47 19.46 -11.97
N VAL A 227 -23.22 19.07 -12.18
CA VAL A 227 -22.70 17.76 -11.75
C VAL A 227 -21.83 17.96 -10.52
N HIS A 228 -22.10 17.19 -9.47
CA HIS A 228 -21.32 17.18 -8.23
C HIS A 228 -20.52 15.88 -8.15
N MET A 229 -19.20 15.98 -8.11
CA MET A 229 -18.31 14.83 -7.90
C MET A 229 -18.24 14.51 -6.40
N ILE A 230 -18.67 13.31 -6.03
CA ILE A 230 -18.59 12.81 -4.66
C ILE A 230 -17.46 11.80 -4.59
N THR A 231 -16.54 12.05 -3.66
CA THR A 231 -15.46 11.12 -3.32
C THR A 231 -15.83 10.40 -2.04
N TYR A 232 -15.74 9.07 -2.05
CA TYR A 232 -15.80 8.27 -0.84
C TYR A 232 -14.64 7.27 -0.82
N TYR A 233 -14.32 6.83 0.39
CA TYR A 233 -13.21 5.98 0.71
C TYR A 233 -13.72 4.67 1.31
N ARG A 234 -13.08 3.57 0.93
CA ARG A 234 -13.25 2.27 1.57
C ARG A 234 -11.93 1.87 2.23
N TYR A 235 -11.98 1.62 3.52
CA TYR A 235 -10.83 1.23 4.34
C TYR A 235 -10.96 -0.23 4.74
N LEU A 236 -9.86 -0.96 4.63
CA LEU A 236 -9.66 -2.29 5.21
C LEU A 236 -8.39 -2.28 6.05
N ARG A 237 -8.48 -2.70 7.31
CA ARG A 237 -7.32 -2.89 8.18
C ARG A 237 -7.33 -4.29 8.75
N PHE A 238 -6.27 -5.04 8.50
CA PHE A 238 -6.15 -6.45 8.88
C PHE A 238 -5.36 -6.60 10.18
N PHE A 239 -5.69 -7.64 10.94
CA PHE A 239 -5.00 -8.04 12.17
C PHE A 239 -4.61 -9.52 12.11
N SER A 240 -3.54 -9.87 12.80
CA SER A 240 -2.97 -11.23 12.78
C SER A 240 -3.87 -12.31 13.38
N ASN A 241 -4.91 -11.93 14.14
CA ASN A 241 -5.89 -12.85 14.71
C ASN A 241 -6.99 -13.30 13.72
N GLY A 242 -6.91 -12.90 12.44
CA GLY A 242 -7.92 -13.24 11.44
C GLY A 242 -9.12 -12.30 11.40
N THR A 243 -9.11 -11.22 12.19
CA THR A 243 -10.11 -10.16 12.08
C THR A 243 -9.60 -9.00 11.22
N CYS A 244 -10.51 -8.26 10.62
CA CYS A 244 -10.22 -7.00 9.94
C CYS A 244 -11.33 -5.98 10.17
N LEU A 245 -10.96 -4.70 10.25
CA LEU A 245 -11.92 -3.61 10.27
C LEU A 245 -12.19 -3.15 8.84
N ARG A 246 -13.47 -2.91 8.55
CA ARG A 246 -13.96 -2.34 7.30
C ARG A 246 -14.68 -1.02 7.58
N LEU A 247 -14.46 0.00 6.77
CA LEU A 247 -15.18 1.26 6.87
C LEU A 247 -15.44 1.85 5.48
N VAL A 248 -16.64 2.36 5.25
CA VAL A 248 -16.98 3.17 4.08
C VAL A 248 -17.40 4.55 4.56
N THR A 249 -16.68 5.59 4.14
CA THR A 249 -16.93 6.97 4.60
C THR A 249 -16.48 7.99 3.54
N THR A 250 -16.98 9.22 3.61
CA THR A 250 -16.45 10.37 2.87
C THR A 250 -15.24 11.01 3.54
N ASP A 251 -14.89 10.58 4.76
CA ASP A 251 -13.75 11.11 5.50
C ASP A 251 -12.42 10.68 4.89
N GLU A 252 -11.53 11.65 4.71
CA GLU A 252 -10.22 11.45 4.09
C GLU A 252 -9.26 10.63 4.98
N PRO A 253 -8.22 10.00 4.38
CA PRO A 253 -7.29 9.16 5.14
C PRO A 253 -6.58 9.88 6.29
N SER A 254 -6.41 11.19 6.18
CA SER A 254 -5.76 12.03 7.20
C SER A 254 -6.50 12.03 8.54
N SER A 255 -7.84 11.94 8.52
CA SER A 255 -8.69 11.90 9.73
C SER A 255 -8.96 10.47 10.23
N VAL A 256 -9.07 9.51 9.31
CA VAL A 256 -9.45 8.13 9.63
C VAL A 256 -8.26 7.26 10.03
N ALA A 257 -7.17 7.29 9.26
CA ALA A 257 -6.17 6.21 9.28
C ALA A 257 -5.48 6.03 10.64
N ARG A 258 -5.25 7.12 11.39
CA ARG A 258 -4.65 7.06 12.74
C ARG A 258 -5.59 6.47 13.79
N HIS A 259 -6.89 6.70 13.65
CA HIS A 259 -7.90 6.30 14.62
C HIS A 259 -8.53 4.95 14.28
N PHE A 260 -8.31 4.41 13.08
CA PHE A 260 -8.92 3.18 12.61
C PHE A 260 -8.26 1.92 13.22
N HIS A 261 -8.53 1.64 14.49
CA HIS A 261 -7.99 0.50 15.25
C HIS A 261 -9.06 -0.13 16.16
N PRO A 262 -8.89 -1.38 16.62
CA PRO A 262 -9.96 -2.11 17.33
C PRO A 262 -10.44 -1.43 18.61
N ASN A 263 -9.55 -0.72 19.30
CA ASN A 263 -9.86 -0.04 20.56
C ASN A 263 -10.56 1.31 20.38
N HIS A 264 -10.74 1.77 19.13
CA HIS A 264 -11.40 3.02 18.83
C HIS A 264 -12.54 2.81 17.84
N HIS A 265 -13.75 2.95 18.35
CA HIS A 265 -14.95 2.74 17.58
C HIS A 265 -15.25 3.94 16.67
N LEU A 266 -14.99 3.78 15.38
CA LEU A 266 -15.47 4.72 14.35
C LEU A 266 -16.89 4.36 13.94
N LYS A 267 -17.76 5.37 13.80
CA LYS A 267 -19.14 5.17 13.36
C LYS A 267 -19.16 4.52 11.97
N GLY A 268 -19.89 3.41 11.83
CA GLY A 268 -19.99 2.66 10.57
C GLY A 268 -18.79 1.74 10.28
N ALA A 269 -17.84 1.60 11.21
CA ALA A 269 -16.82 0.57 11.10
C ALA A 269 -17.41 -0.79 11.46
N GLU A 270 -17.16 -1.78 10.61
CA GLU A 270 -17.60 -3.16 10.77
C GLU A 270 -16.40 -4.05 11.10
N LEU A 271 -16.60 -4.98 12.04
CA LEU A 271 -15.63 -6.05 12.30
C LEU A 271 -15.94 -7.23 11.37
N CYS A 272 -14.95 -7.65 10.60
CA CYS A 272 -15.05 -8.75 9.66
C CYS A 272 -13.96 -9.79 9.95
N HIS A 273 -14.08 -10.96 9.32
CA HIS A 273 -13.07 -12.02 9.38
C HIS A 273 -12.41 -12.18 8.02
N TRP A 274 -11.14 -12.54 8.00
CA TRP A 274 -10.39 -12.73 6.77
C TRP A 274 -9.56 -14.01 6.79
N SER A 275 -9.39 -14.61 5.62
CA SER A 275 -8.49 -15.72 5.38
C SER A 275 -7.95 -15.70 3.95
N CYS A 276 -6.76 -16.25 3.76
CA CYS A 276 -6.19 -16.47 2.44
C CYS A 276 -6.44 -17.91 1.98
N SER A 277 -6.66 -18.10 0.68
CA SER A 277 -6.62 -19.42 0.06
C SER A 277 -5.18 -19.89 -0.10
N ILE A 278 -4.94 -21.20 -0.13
CA ILE A 278 -3.64 -21.79 -0.46
C ILE A 278 -3.51 -22.18 -1.94
N ASP A 279 -4.63 -22.31 -2.66
CA ASP A 279 -4.67 -22.91 -4.00
C ASP A 279 -4.18 -21.95 -5.11
N ASP A 280 -4.35 -20.64 -4.91
CA ASP A 280 -4.07 -19.60 -5.91
C ASP A 280 -2.78 -18.81 -5.58
N ASP A 281 -1.65 -19.49 -5.44
CA ASP A 281 -0.35 -18.89 -5.04
C ASP A 281 -0.45 -18.02 -3.77
N PHE A 282 -1.35 -18.40 -2.86
CA PHE A 282 -1.66 -17.65 -1.64
C PHE A 282 -2.23 -16.24 -1.88
N SER A 283 -2.62 -15.93 -3.12
CA SER A 283 -2.99 -14.58 -3.56
C SER A 283 -4.46 -14.24 -3.38
N ILE A 284 -5.33 -15.23 -3.14
CA ILE A 284 -6.75 -14.98 -2.93
C ILE A 284 -7.03 -14.73 -1.46
N LEU A 285 -7.58 -13.57 -1.16
CA LEU A 285 -8.05 -13.12 0.14
C LEU A 285 -9.58 -13.16 0.14
N THR A 286 -10.16 -13.75 1.18
CA THR A 286 -11.59 -13.71 1.43
C THR A 286 -11.86 -12.91 2.69
N VAL A 287 -12.81 -11.97 2.63
CA VAL A 287 -13.33 -11.22 3.76
C VAL A 287 -14.80 -11.59 3.95
N LYS A 288 -15.13 -12.13 5.13
CA LYS A 288 -16.47 -12.56 5.51
C LYS A 288 -17.04 -11.61 6.55
N ARG A 289 -18.28 -11.18 6.34
CA ARG A 289 -19.06 -10.40 7.32
C ARG A 289 -20.49 -10.90 7.35
N HIS A 290 -21.18 -10.65 8.45
CA HIS A 290 -22.57 -11.03 8.62
C HIS A 290 -23.34 -9.84 9.19
N ASN A 291 -24.59 -9.69 8.77
CA ASN A 291 -25.56 -8.86 9.46
C ASN A 291 -26.79 -9.72 9.80
N GLU A 292 -27.86 -9.11 10.29
CA GLU A 292 -29.08 -9.82 10.70
C GLU A 292 -29.79 -10.59 9.56
N LYS A 293 -29.48 -10.30 8.28
CA LYS A 293 -30.22 -10.85 7.13
C LYS A 293 -29.35 -11.58 6.12
N TYR A 294 -28.06 -11.25 6.06
CA TYR A 294 -27.17 -11.64 4.99
C TYR A 294 -25.77 -11.94 5.51
N HIS A 295 -25.19 -12.99 4.94
CA HIS A 295 -23.78 -13.31 5.01
C HIS A 295 -23.10 -12.81 3.75
N PHE A 296 -22.12 -11.92 3.88
CA PHE A 296 -21.37 -11.39 2.75
C PHE A 296 -20.00 -12.04 2.67
N VAL A 297 -19.62 -12.39 1.45
CA VAL A 297 -18.32 -12.97 1.11
C VAL A 297 -17.71 -12.11 0.02
N GLU A 298 -16.65 -11.40 0.38
CA GLU A 298 -15.89 -10.54 -0.52
C GLU A 298 -14.55 -11.21 -0.84
N THR A 299 -14.27 -11.45 -2.12
CA THR A 299 -13.03 -12.05 -2.58
C THR A 299 -12.17 -11.02 -3.30
N LEU A 300 -10.93 -10.89 -2.85
CA LEU A 300 -9.92 -9.96 -3.34
C LEU A 300 -8.68 -10.75 -3.76
N ARG A 301 -7.96 -10.26 -4.76
CA ARG A 301 -6.66 -10.78 -5.17
C ARG A 301 -5.55 -9.85 -4.73
N ILE A 302 -4.58 -10.39 -4.00
CA ILE A 302 -3.37 -9.72 -3.56
C ILE A 302 -2.43 -9.60 -4.77
N GLN A 303 -2.05 -8.37 -5.11
CA GLN A 303 -1.19 -8.05 -6.24
C GLN A 303 -0.11 -7.05 -5.87
N SER A 304 0.98 -7.05 -6.64
CA SER A 304 2.00 -6.02 -6.56
C SER A 304 1.54 -4.74 -7.27
N HIS A 305 1.98 -3.58 -6.77
CA HIS A 305 1.70 -2.28 -7.36
C HIS A 305 3.01 -1.61 -7.78
N GLY A 306 3.35 -1.69 -9.08
CA GLY A 306 4.66 -1.30 -9.59
C GLY A 306 5.77 -2.10 -8.89
N ARG A 307 6.74 -1.39 -8.29
CA ARG A 307 7.84 -2.02 -7.54
C ARG A 307 7.44 -2.47 -6.12
N ARG A 308 6.25 -2.12 -5.64
CA ARG A 308 5.80 -2.40 -4.27
C ARG A 308 5.07 -3.75 -4.22
N ARG A 309 5.70 -4.75 -3.60
CA ARG A 309 5.18 -6.14 -3.57
C ARG A 309 3.98 -6.28 -2.64
N PHE A 310 2.89 -6.83 -3.18
CA PHE A 310 1.66 -7.15 -2.44
C PHE A 310 0.99 -5.91 -1.79
N HIS A 311 1.03 -4.77 -2.48
CA HIS A 311 0.42 -3.50 -2.02
C HIS A 311 -1.00 -3.27 -2.54
N ARG A 312 -1.51 -4.10 -3.46
CA ARG A 312 -2.82 -3.91 -4.08
C ARG A 312 -3.74 -5.07 -3.74
N LEU A 313 -4.99 -4.76 -3.38
CA LEU A 313 -6.08 -5.74 -3.31
C LEU A 313 -7.05 -5.43 -4.45
N GLN A 314 -7.16 -6.34 -5.41
CA GLN A 314 -8.02 -6.21 -6.58
C GLN A 314 -9.31 -6.99 -6.34
N TRP A 315 -10.46 -6.38 -6.61
CA TRP A 315 -11.75 -7.08 -6.55
C TRP A 315 -11.79 -8.26 -7.51
N VAL A 316 -12.22 -9.42 -6.99
CA VAL A 316 -12.53 -10.62 -7.78
C VAL A 316 -14.04 -10.82 -7.82
N LYS A 317 -14.68 -10.88 -6.64
CA LYS A 317 -16.13 -11.02 -6.51
C LYS A 317 -16.62 -10.49 -5.17
N SER A 318 -17.91 -10.18 -5.10
CA SER A 318 -18.62 -9.86 -3.87
C SER A 318 -19.99 -10.51 -3.95
N GLU A 319 -20.29 -11.33 -2.96
CA GLU A 319 -21.49 -12.17 -2.90
C GLU A 319 -22.20 -11.93 -1.55
N ALA A 320 -23.52 -11.96 -1.55
CA ALA A 320 -24.33 -12.03 -0.34
C ALA A 320 -25.22 -13.28 -0.39
N TYR A 321 -25.35 -13.93 0.76
CA TYR A 321 -26.19 -15.11 0.97
C TYR A 321 -27.21 -14.78 2.03
N GLN A 322 -28.49 -14.97 1.72
CA GLN A 322 -29.55 -14.89 2.71
C GLN A 322 -29.68 -16.23 3.45
N ASP A 323 -30.24 -16.22 4.66
CA ASP A 323 -30.49 -17.45 5.43
C ASP A 323 -31.42 -18.44 4.70
N SER A 324 -32.24 -17.95 3.76
CA SER A 324 -33.07 -18.77 2.86
C SER A 324 -32.26 -19.56 1.83
N GLY A 325 -30.97 -19.27 1.65
CA GLY A 325 -30.09 -19.86 0.64
C GLY A 325 -29.98 -19.05 -0.66
N ASP A 326 -30.71 -17.93 -0.78
CA ASP A 326 -30.65 -17.07 -1.97
C ASP A 326 -29.30 -16.37 -2.06
N ARG A 327 -28.65 -16.46 -3.24
CA ARG A 327 -27.37 -15.81 -3.54
C ARG A 327 -27.59 -14.55 -4.38
N ILE A 328 -26.97 -13.46 -3.94
CA ILE A 328 -26.95 -12.17 -4.64
C ILE A 328 -25.50 -11.86 -5.02
N ASP A 329 -25.25 -11.73 -6.32
CA ASP A 329 -23.92 -11.41 -6.86
C ASP A 329 -23.84 -9.91 -7.17
N PHE A 330 -22.83 -9.23 -6.64
CA PHE A 330 -22.59 -7.82 -6.93
C PHE A 330 -21.63 -7.65 -8.12
N SER A 331 -21.92 -6.70 -9.01
CA SER A 331 -21.05 -6.40 -10.15
C SER A 331 -19.77 -5.67 -9.72
N MET A 332 -18.62 -6.17 -10.15
CA MET A 332 -17.31 -5.60 -9.84
C MET A 332 -16.77 -4.63 -10.91
N HIS A 333 -17.53 -4.32 -11.96
CA HIS A 333 -17.02 -3.55 -13.11
C HIS A 333 -16.55 -2.14 -12.74
N SER A 334 -17.24 -1.46 -11.84
CA SER A 334 -16.92 -0.10 -11.39
C SER A 334 -16.06 -0.07 -10.12
N GLU A 335 -15.68 -1.23 -9.60
CA GLU A 335 -15.05 -1.35 -8.30
C GLU A 335 -13.54 -1.04 -8.37
N LYS A 336 -13.12 -0.07 -7.56
CA LYS A 336 -11.72 0.37 -7.49
C LYS A 336 -10.93 -0.51 -6.52
N PRO A 337 -9.68 -0.87 -6.86
CA PRO A 337 -8.84 -1.67 -5.98
C PRO A 337 -8.47 -0.91 -4.70
N PHE A 338 -8.06 -1.64 -3.68
CA PHE A 338 -7.45 -1.04 -2.51
C PHE A 338 -5.93 -0.97 -2.66
N LEU A 339 -5.34 0.14 -2.22
CA LEU A 339 -3.90 0.33 -2.16
C LEU A 339 -3.46 0.43 -0.69
N PHE A 340 -2.38 -0.26 -0.34
CA PHE A 340 -1.81 -0.25 1.00
C PHE A 340 -1.14 1.10 1.30
N SER A 341 -1.62 1.75 2.35
CA SER A 341 -1.03 2.93 2.97
C SER A 341 -0.54 2.59 4.37
N ARG A 342 0.73 2.90 4.65
CA ARG A 342 1.33 2.62 5.95
C ARG A 342 0.84 3.64 6.98
N VAL A 343 0.59 3.17 8.21
CA VAL A 343 0.22 4.03 9.33
C VAL A 343 1.18 3.73 10.48
N ASN A 344 1.91 4.75 10.94
CA ASN A 344 2.78 4.63 12.10
C ASN A 344 1.91 4.57 13.35
N TYR A 345 1.76 3.39 13.93
CA TYR A 345 1.05 3.18 15.19
C TYR A 345 1.96 2.47 16.18
N GLN A 346 1.93 2.88 17.45
CA GLN A 346 2.65 2.20 18.53
C GLN A 346 2.02 0.82 18.75
N ARG A 347 2.82 -0.25 18.64
CA ARG A 347 2.36 -1.65 18.68
C ARG A 347 1.37 -1.92 19.83
N THR A 348 0.10 -2.12 19.50
CA THR A 348 -0.87 -2.83 20.36
C THR A 348 -1.54 -3.93 19.56
N ASP A 349 -0.76 -4.76 18.87
CA ASP A 349 -1.31 -6.05 18.42
C ASP A 349 -1.64 -6.84 19.70
N PRO A 350 -2.88 -7.31 19.91
CA PRO A 350 -3.17 -8.17 21.04
C PRO A 350 -2.28 -9.41 20.92
N PRO A 351 -1.66 -9.87 22.04
CA PRO A 351 -0.77 -11.02 22.00
C PRO A 351 -1.50 -12.21 21.39
N ASN A 352 -0.81 -12.88 20.48
CA ASN A 352 -1.29 -14.10 19.84
C ASN A 352 -1.46 -15.15 20.95
N VAL A 353 -2.71 -15.47 21.33
CA VAL A 353 -2.97 -16.62 22.20
C VAL A 353 -2.71 -17.85 21.35
N SER A 354 -1.46 -18.31 21.36
CA SER A 354 -1.09 -19.62 20.85
C SER A 354 -2.01 -20.65 21.50
N LYS A 355 -2.63 -21.49 20.67
CA LYS A 355 -3.28 -22.73 21.09
C LYS A 355 -2.22 -23.65 21.71
N GLU A 356 -1.84 -23.41 22.96
CA GLU A 356 -1.16 -24.41 23.78
C GLU A 356 -2.21 -25.25 24.51
N GLY A 357 -1.98 -26.56 24.50
CA GLY A 357 -2.93 -27.59 24.82
C GLY A 357 -3.63 -27.40 26.17
N GLY A 358 -4.94 -27.66 26.16
CA GLY A 358 -5.73 -27.81 27.37
C GLY A 358 -5.19 -28.98 28.20
N ILE A 359 -4.41 -28.67 29.22
CA ILE A 359 -4.26 -29.53 30.37
C ILE A 359 -5.41 -29.17 31.31
N HIS A 360 -6.41 -30.04 31.34
CA HIS A 360 -7.47 -30.04 32.35
C HIS A 360 -6.85 -30.00 33.75
N PRO A 361 -7.21 -29.02 34.62
CA PRO A 361 -6.95 -29.19 36.04
C PRO A 361 -7.96 -30.19 36.60
N GLN A 362 -7.44 -31.32 37.10
CA GLN A 362 -8.22 -32.27 37.88
C GLN A 362 -8.73 -31.57 39.15
N ASN A 363 -10.05 -31.55 39.30
CA ASN A 363 -10.72 -31.15 40.54
C ASN A 363 -10.38 -32.17 41.64
N ASN A 364 -9.51 -31.79 42.57
CA ASN A 364 -9.35 -32.50 43.83
C ASN A 364 -10.32 -31.88 44.86
N SER A 365 -11.52 -32.44 44.96
CA SER A 365 -12.42 -32.19 46.09
C SER A 365 -11.96 -33.03 47.28
N GLN A 366 -11.39 -32.41 48.30
CA GLN A 366 -11.35 -32.99 49.65
C GLN A 366 -12.68 -32.73 50.35
N PRO A 367 -13.22 -33.70 51.12
CA PRO A 367 -14.46 -33.50 51.87
C PRO A 367 -14.19 -32.79 53.20
N ASN A 368 -15.07 -31.84 53.53
CA ASN A 368 -15.19 -31.25 54.85
C ASN A 368 -15.57 -32.33 55.88
N ASN A 369 -14.70 -32.56 56.86
CA ASN A 369 -15.05 -33.21 58.12
C ASN A 369 -15.17 -32.13 59.19
N SER A 370 -16.36 -31.98 59.76
CA SER A 370 -16.52 -31.45 61.11
C SER A 370 -17.84 -31.96 61.71
N LEU A 371 -17.68 -32.80 62.74
CA LEU A 371 -18.63 -33.26 63.76
C LEU A 371 -19.63 -34.36 63.37
#